data_AF-A0A7X9B3N7-F1
#
_entry.id   AF-A0A7X9B3N7-F1
#
_cell.length_a   1.000
_cell.length_b   1.000
_cell.length_c   1.000
_cell.angle_alpha   90.00
_cell.angle_beta   90.00
_cell.angle_gamma   90.00
#
_symmetry.space_group_name_H-M   'P 1'
#
loop_
_entity.id
_entity.type
_entity.pdbx_description
1 polymer ?
#
loop_
_entity_poly.entity_id
_entity_poly.type
_entity_poly.pdbx_seq_one_letter_code
_entity_poly.pdbx_strand_id
1 'polypeptide(L)'
;MVCVDTGSHVSGEPYAHDAQIALYKTPGNVVVRQTCSFITHGPQGHSYKVYGTKGYFERLNKRGPIADHVLFKSTDEPWNGQLQALAVGTKPEGLDAMLPKDLQGCLGHGGADEYLAFTFINALRNGAKQAPIDLRAGLRMTLPGIFAAESARLGGKPVEITYPWDR
;
A
#
# COMPACT_ATOMS: atom_id res chain seq x y z
N MET A 1 -11.19 -7.44 12.43
CA MET A 1 -10.10 -6.42 12.40
C MET A 1 -10.32 -5.46 13.57
N VAL A 2 -9.29 -4.77 14.04
CA VAL A 2 -9.39 -3.70 15.05
C VAL A 2 -8.63 -2.46 14.59
N CYS A 3 -9.08 -1.27 14.95
CA CYS A 3 -8.40 -0.01 14.65
C CYS A 3 -8.47 0.94 15.84
N VAL A 4 -7.36 1.59 16.16
CA VAL A 4 -7.32 2.69 17.13
C VAL A 4 -6.83 3.95 16.45
N ASP A 5 -7.30 5.09 16.92
CA ASP A 5 -6.93 6.40 16.40
C ASP A 5 -6.40 7.29 17.51
N THR A 6 -5.71 8.36 17.12
CA THR A 6 -5.22 9.38 18.03
C THR A 6 -6.26 10.46 18.33
N GLY A 7 -7.35 10.54 17.58
CA GLY A 7 -8.13 11.76 17.45
C GLY A 7 -7.40 12.83 16.63
N SER A 8 -7.96 14.03 16.61
CA SER A 8 -7.40 15.19 15.91
C SER A 8 -6.75 16.15 16.92
N HIS A 9 -5.43 16.18 16.95
CA HIS A 9 -4.68 17.13 17.79
C HIS A 9 -4.04 18.24 16.95
N VAL A 10 -3.73 17.99 15.68
CA VAL A 10 -3.07 18.98 14.82
C VAL A 10 -4.08 19.98 14.25
N SER A 11 -5.18 19.50 13.66
CA SER A 11 -6.20 20.39 13.09
C SER A 11 -7.36 20.69 14.05
N GLY A 12 -7.62 19.81 15.02
CA GLY A 12 -8.77 19.92 15.92
C GLY A 12 -10.11 19.55 15.28
N GLU A 13 -10.11 19.15 14.00
CA GLU A 13 -11.30 18.75 13.25
C GLU A 13 -11.71 17.32 13.64
N PRO A 14 -12.95 17.06 14.11
CA PRO A 14 -13.33 15.77 14.69
C PRO A 14 -13.15 14.54 13.79
N TYR A 15 -13.14 14.72 12.47
CA TYR A 15 -12.99 13.66 11.46
C TYR A 15 -11.54 13.53 10.94
N ALA A 16 -10.66 14.47 11.30
CA ALA A 16 -9.31 14.59 10.78
C ALA A 16 -8.32 13.98 11.77
N HIS A 17 -8.40 12.66 11.97
CA HIS A 17 -7.52 11.94 12.88
C HIS A 17 -6.06 12.06 12.44
N ASP A 18 -5.16 12.42 13.34
CA ASP A 18 -3.75 12.63 13.01
C ASP A 18 -3.11 11.32 12.52
N ALA A 19 -3.39 10.22 13.23
CA ALA A 19 -3.01 8.87 12.85
C ALA A 19 -4.05 7.81 13.25
N GLN A 20 -4.10 6.74 12.48
CA GLN A 20 -4.86 5.52 12.76
C GLN A 20 -3.96 4.29 12.60
N ILE A 21 -4.14 3.30 13.48
CA ILE A 21 -3.44 2.02 13.41
C ILE A 21 -4.46 0.90 13.39
N ALA A 22 -4.48 0.17 12.28
CA ALA A 22 -5.35 -0.97 12.07
C ALA A 22 -4.57 -2.30 12.13
N LEU A 23 -5.15 -3.29 12.79
CA LEU A 23 -4.72 -4.68 12.78
C LEU A 23 -5.78 -5.54 12.07
N TYR A 24 -5.33 -6.22 11.03
CA TYR A 24 -6.14 -7.14 10.24
C TYR A 24 -5.65 -8.56 10.43
N LYS A 25 -6.58 -9.51 10.31
CA LYS A 25 -6.28 -10.93 10.24
C LYS A 25 -7.04 -11.52 9.07
N THR A 26 -6.35 -12.16 8.15
CA THR A 26 -6.97 -12.83 6.99
C THR A 26 -7.50 -14.21 7.40
N PRO A 27 -8.39 -14.83 6.60
CA PRO A 27 -8.81 -16.22 6.82
C PRO A 27 -7.64 -17.22 6.90
N GLY A 28 -6.55 -16.93 6.19
CA GLY A 28 -5.31 -17.72 6.23
C GLY A 28 -4.38 -17.42 7.40
N ASN A 29 -4.85 -16.74 8.45
CA ASN A 29 -4.07 -16.34 9.62
C ASN A 29 -2.88 -15.40 9.34
N VAL A 30 -2.87 -14.69 8.20
CA VAL A 30 -1.90 -13.60 7.96
C VAL A 30 -2.33 -12.38 8.76
N VAL A 31 -1.40 -11.79 9.50
CA VAL A 31 -1.64 -10.57 10.28
C VAL A 31 -1.03 -9.38 9.54
N VAL A 32 -1.82 -8.32 9.36
CA VAL A 32 -1.37 -7.07 8.73
C VAL A 32 -1.54 -5.94 9.74
N ARG A 33 -0.48 -5.17 9.95
CA ARG A 33 -0.54 -3.90 10.68
C ARG A 33 -0.37 -2.76 9.70
N GLN A 34 -1.32 -1.85 9.67
CA GLN A 34 -1.27 -0.65 8.85
C GLN A 34 -1.34 0.58 9.76
N THR A 35 -0.41 1.50 9.55
CA THR A 35 -0.49 2.85 10.14
C THR A 35 -0.77 3.83 9.01
N CYS A 36 -1.81 4.63 9.17
CA CYS A 36 -2.17 5.70 8.26
C CYS A 36 -2.07 7.02 9.01
N SER A 37 -1.31 7.97 8.47
CA SER A 37 -1.00 9.24 9.16
C SER A 37 -0.79 10.32 8.11
N PHE A 38 -1.76 11.22 7.96
CA PHE A 38 -1.72 12.30 6.97
C PHE A 38 -1.51 13.69 7.58
N ILE A 39 -1.79 13.84 8.87
CA ILE A 39 -1.83 15.15 9.55
C ILE A 39 -0.82 15.12 10.70
N THR A 40 0.43 14.80 10.37
CA THR A 40 1.52 14.74 11.35
C THR A 40 2.78 15.38 10.76
N HIS A 41 3.69 15.79 11.64
CA HIS A 41 5.02 16.29 11.26
C HIS A 41 6.02 15.17 10.94
N GLY A 42 5.53 13.93 10.74
CA GLY A 42 6.35 12.79 10.38
C GLY A 42 6.80 12.83 8.93
N PRO A 43 7.85 12.05 8.58
CA PRO A 43 8.25 11.90 7.19
C PRO A 43 7.11 11.28 6.37
N GLN A 44 6.79 11.88 5.22
CA GLN A 44 5.75 11.39 4.33
C GLN A 44 6.25 10.20 3.51
N GLY A 45 5.37 9.22 3.28
CA GLY A 45 5.55 8.15 2.30
C GLY A 45 5.39 6.74 2.88
N HIS A 46 5.54 5.73 2.02
CA HIS A 46 5.19 4.36 2.35
C HIS A 46 6.43 3.55 2.77
N SER A 47 6.33 2.91 3.94
CA SER A 47 7.29 1.90 4.39
C SER A 47 6.51 0.66 4.82
N TYR A 48 7.00 -0.52 4.47
CA TYR A 48 6.34 -1.77 4.81
C TYR A 48 7.35 -2.90 4.97
N LYS A 49 6.95 -3.90 5.75
CA LYS A 49 7.73 -5.10 6.05
C LYS A 49 6.85 -6.31 5.83
N VAL A 50 7.39 -7.34 5.20
CA VAL A 50 6.73 -8.60 4.95
C VAL A 50 7.58 -9.71 5.56
N TYR A 51 6.94 -10.50 6.42
CA TYR A 51 7.56 -11.64 7.08
C TYR A 51 6.95 -12.91 6.49
N GLY A 52 7.79 -13.75 5.91
CA GLY A 52 7.42 -15.05 5.36
C GLY A 52 8.17 -16.18 6.04
N THR A 53 7.74 -17.41 5.80
CA THR A 53 8.40 -18.62 6.32
C THR A 53 9.76 -18.88 5.67
N LYS A 54 9.97 -18.37 4.45
CA LYS A 54 11.20 -18.53 3.67
C LYS A 54 11.97 -17.23 3.42
N GLY A 55 11.50 -16.12 3.98
CA GLY A 55 12.13 -14.85 3.66
C GLY A 55 11.52 -13.64 4.35
N TYR A 56 12.16 -12.52 4.08
CA TYR A 56 11.83 -11.22 4.63
C TYR A 56 12.04 -10.16 3.55
N PHE A 57 11.14 -9.21 3.49
CA PHE A 57 11.24 -8.04 2.64
C PHE A 57 10.92 -6.81 3.48
N GLU A 58 11.72 -5.76 3.37
CA GLU A 58 11.33 -4.43 3.82
C GLU A 58 11.63 -3.37 2.78
N ARG A 59 10.73 -2.42 2.67
CA ARG A 59 10.98 -1.14 2.03
C ARG A 59 10.91 -0.05 3.07
N LEU A 60 12.01 0.70 3.20
CA LEU A 60 12.09 1.88 4.04
C LEU A 60 12.14 3.11 3.14
N ASN A 61 11.25 4.04 3.39
CA ASN A 61 11.28 5.33 2.72
C ASN A 61 12.47 6.17 3.21
N LYS A 62 12.84 7.18 2.42
CA LYS A 62 13.90 8.15 2.75
C LYS A 62 13.66 8.79 4.12
N ARG A 63 14.72 8.93 4.91
CA ARG A 63 14.69 9.54 6.25
C ARG A 63 15.86 10.51 6.42
N GLY A 64 15.61 11.79 6.16
CA GLY A 64 16.65 12.82 6.21
C GLY A 64 17.81 12.49 5.26
N PRO A 65 19.05 12.31 5.76
CA PRO A 65 20.21 11.94 4.94
C PRO A 65 20.22 10.46 4.52
N ILE A 66 19.36 9.61 5.10
CA ILE A 66 19.29 8.19 4.79
C ILE A 66 18.40 8.00 3.57
N ALA A 67 18.98 7.49 2.47
CA ALA A 67 18.23 7.16 1.26
C ALA A 67 17.17 6.07 1.51
N ASP A 68 16.15 6.02 0.66
CA ASP A 68 15.26 4.88 0.63
C ASP A 68 16.04 3.63 0.22
N HIS A 69 15.62 2.48 0.75
CA HIS A 69 16.28 1.22 0.44
C HIS A 69 15.31 0.06 0.64
N VAL A 70 15.63 -1.03 -0.05
CA VAL A 70 14.95 -2.31 0.09
C VAL A 70 15.92 -3.32 0.65
N LEU A 71 15.52 -3.99 1.72
CA LEU A 71 16.24 -5.14 2.24
C LEU A 71 15.44 -6.41 2.00
N PHE A 72 16.15 -7.46 1.60
CA PHE A 72 15.59 -8.76 1.28
C PHE A 72 16.43 -9.87 1.90
N LYS A 73 15.77 -10.90 2.39
CA LYS A 73 16.41 -12.12 2.88
C LYS A 73 15.59 -13.31 2.39
N SER A 74 16.28 -14.35 1.96
CA SER A 74 15.68 -15.60 1.52
C SER A 74 16.48 -16.80 2.03
N THR A 75 15.78 -17.89 2.35
CA THR A 75 16.38 -19.20 2.66
C THR A 75 16.78 -19.97 1.41
N ASP A 76 16.24 -19.58 0.25
CA ASP A 76 16.37 -20.33 -1.00
C ASP A 76 17.44 -19.73 -1.93
N GLU A 77 18.10 -18.63 -1.51
CA GLU A 77 19.09 -17.90 -2.30
C GLU A 77 20.54 -18.18 -1.86
N PRO A 78 21.55 -18.04 -2.76
CA PRO A 78 22.94 -18.38 -2.47
C PRO A 78 23.57 -17.64 -1.28
N TRP A 79 23.02 -16.48 -0.91
CA TRP A 79 23.44 -15.71 0.26
C TRP A 79 22.88 -16.24 1.59
N ASN A 80 22.27 -17.42 1.61
CA ASN A 80 22.02 -18.27 2.77
C ASN A 80 21.43 -17.54 3.99
N GLY A 81 20.30 -16.85 3.80
CA GLY A 81 19.61 -16.17 4.91
C GLY A 81 20.28 -14.90 5.45
N GLN A 82 21.31 -14.36 4.78
CA GLN A 82 21.80 -13.02 5.07
C GLN A 82 20.85 -11.96 4.51
N LEU A 83 20.79 -10.81 5.17
CA LEU A 83 20.01 -9.66 4.73
C LEU A 83 20.79 -8.91 3.65
N GLN A 84 20.18 -8.76 2.48
CA GLN A 84 20.77 -8.12 1.30
C GLN A 84 20.05 -6.82 0.99
N ALA A 85 20.81 -5.79 0.62
CA ALA A 85 20.23 -4.60 0.02
C ALA A 85 19.98 -4.86 -1.47
N LEU A 86 18.75 -4.61 -1.92
CA LEU A 86 18.38 -4.75 -3.34
C LEU A 86 18.13 -3.38 -3.95
N ALA A 87 18.64 -3.20 -5.17
CA ALA A 87 18.31 -2.04 -6.00
C ALA A 87 16.92 -2.26 -6.62
N VAL A 88 15.87 -1.86 -5.90
CA VAL A 88 14.50 -1.90 -6.40
C VAL A 88 14.07 -0.50 -6.83
N GLY A 89 13.74 -0.35 -8.10
CA GLY A 89 13.24 0.90 -8.65
C GLY A 89 11.88 1.32 -8.08
N THR A 90 11.54 2.59 -8.24
CA THR A 90 10.21 3.12 -7.87
C THR A 90 9.18 2.97 -8.98
N LYS A 91 9.62 2.70 -10.20
CA LYS A 91 8.79 2.56 -11.39
C LYS A 91 8.55 1.09 -11.72
N PRO A 92 7.36 0.72 -12.24
CA PRO A 92 7.13 -0.59 -12.83
C PRO A 92 8.16 -0.91 -13.92
N GLU A 93 8.59 -2.17 -13.97
CA GLU A 93 9.49 -2.65 -15.01
C GLU A 93 8.84 -2.53 -16.39
N GLY A 94 9.62 -2.10 -17.39
CA GLY A 94 9.14 -1.94 -18.76
C GLY A 94 8.25 -0.72 -19.02
N LEU A 95 7.94 0.10 -18.01
CA LEU A 95 7.06 1.28 -18.16
C LEU A 95 7.48 2.18 -19.32
N ASP A 96 8.76 2.56 -19.40
CA ASP A 96 9.26 3.47 -20.45
C ASP A 96 9.09 2.88 -21.86
N ALA A 97 9.16 1.55 -22.00
CA ALA A 97 8.94 0.89 -23.28
C ALA A 97 7.46 0.83 -23.66
N MET A 98 6.56 0.86 -22.67
CA MET A 98 5.11 0.89 -22.87
C MET A 98 4.59 2.29 -23.22
N LEU A 99 5.22 3.33 -22.65
CA LEU A 99 4.75 4.70 -22.79
C LEU A 99 5.30 5.38 -24.04
N PRO A 100 4.46 6.13 -24.78
CA PRO A 100 4.92 7.18 -25.69
C PRO A 100 5.92 8.12 -24.99
N LYS A 101 6.97 8.54 -25.69
CA LYS A 101 8.06 9.34 -25.12
C LYS A 101 7.58 10.65 -24.47
N ASP A 102 6.54 11.26 -25.05
CA ASP A 102 5.90 12.49 -24.57
C ASP A 102 5.06 12.31 -23.30
N LEU A 103 4.84 11.07 -22.85
CA LEU A 103 4.15 10.74 -21.59
C LEU A 103 5.09 10.25 -20.48
N GLN A 104 6.38 10.06 -20.77
CA GLN A 104 7.35 9.58 -19.78
C GLN A 104 7.65 10.66 -18.74
N GLY A 105 7.30 10.40 -17.48
CA GLY A 105 7.57 11.28 -16.34
C GLY A 105 6.63 12.48 -16.19
N CYS A 106 5.49 12.46 -16.88
CA CYS A 106 4.55 13.59 -16.94
C CYS A 106 3.50 13.64 -15.83
N LEU A 107 3.27 12.55 -15.08
CA LEU A 107 2.18 12.44 -14.09
C LEU A 107 2.68 12.33 -12.65
N GLY A 108 3.95 11.96 -12.42
CA GLY A 108 4.58 12.02 -11.10
C GLY A 108 4.53 10.71 -10.31
N HIS A 109 4.71 10.77 -8.98
CA HIS A 109 4.76 9.61 -8.07
C HIS A 109 5.62 8.42 -8.53
N GLY A 110 6.74 8.71 -9.19
CA GLY A 110 7.73 7.69 -9.58
C GLY A 110 7.29 6.78 -10.72
N GLY A 111 6.31 7.17 -11.55
CA GLY A 111 5.84 6.37 -12.69
C GLY A 111 4.52 5.63 -12.46
N ALA A 112 4.02 5.63 -11.21
CA ALA A 112 2.83 4.87 -10.86
C ALA A 112 1.56 5.45 -11.51
N ASP A 113 1.45 6.77 -11.54
CA ASP A 113 0.29 7.47 -12.11
C ASP A 113 0.25 7.29 -13.63
N GLU A 114 1.39 7.40 -14.31
CA GLU A 114 1.50 7.10 -15.74
C GLU A 114 1.13 5.66 -16.05
N TYR A 115 1.66 4.71 -15.27
CA TYR A 115 1.38 3.29 -15.47
C TYR A 115 -0.11 2.98 -15.33
N LEU A 116 -0.75 3.47 -14.27
CA LEU A 116 -2.17 3.23 -14.01
C LEU A 116 -3.05 3.84 -15.10
N ALA A 117 -2.84 5.12 -15.42
CA ALA A 117 -3.63 5.83 -16.42
C ALA A 117 -3.46 5.19 -17.82
N PHE A 118 -2.22 4.94 -18.24
CA PHE A 118 -1.94 4.33 -19.54
C PHE A 118 -2.52 2.93 -19.64
N THR A 119 -2.32 2.08 -18.63
CA THR A 119 -2.80 0.70 -18.64
C THR A 119 -4.33 0.63 -18.74
N PHE A 120 -5.04 1.52 -18.04
CA PHE A 120 -6.49 1.61 -18.13
C PHE A 120 -6.97 2.10 -19.51
N ILE A 121 -6.42 3.22 -20.01
CA ILE A 121 -6.81 3.78 -21.32
C ILE A 121 -6.48 2.80 -22.46
N ASN A 122 -5.32 2.14 -22.41
CA ASN A 122 -4.91 1.16 -23.40
C ASN A 122 -5.84 -0.07 -23.38
N ALA A 123 -6.26 -0.55 -22.21
CA ALA A 123 -7.24 -1.62 -22.10
C ALA A 123 -8.57 -1.25 -22.79
N LEU A 124 -9.07 -0.03 -22.56
CA LEU A 124 -10.27 0.47 -23.23
C LEU A 124 -10.12 0.51 -24.75
N ARG A 125 -9.00 1.07 -25.25
CA ARG A 125 -8.72 1.17 -26.70
C ARG A 125 -8.63 -0.19 -27.39
N ASN A 126 -8.12 -1.20 -26.68
CA ASN A 126 -8.00 -2.57 -27.19
C ASN A 126 -9.26 -3.42 -26.95
N GLY A 127 -10.37 -2.81 -26.51
CA GLY A 127 -11.66 -3.49 -26.36
C GLY A 127 -11.73 -4.45 -25.17
N ALA A 128 -10.86 -4.29 -24.17
CA ALA A 128 -10.89 -5.10 -22.96
C ALA A 128 -12.28 -5.00 -22.29
N LYS A 129 -12.82 -6.15 -21.88
CA LYS A 129 -14.11 -6.23 -21.18
C LYS A 129 -13.98 -6.04 -19.67
N GLN A 130 -12.76 -6.11 -19.15
CA GLN A 130 -12.45 -5.94 -17.74
C GLN A 130 -11.28 -4.96 -17.60
N ALA A 131 -11.37 -4.08 -16.61
CA ALA A 131 -10.28 -3.18 -16.27
C ALA A 131 -9.11 -3.96 -15.65
N PRO A 132 -7.86 -3.52 -15.82
CA PRO A 132 -6.69 -4.16 -15.21
C PRO A 132 -6.78 -4.29 -13.68
N ILE A 133 -7.38 -3.29 -13.04
CA ILE A 133 -7.89 -3.37 -11.67
C ILE A 133 -9.41 -3.32 -11.79
N ASP A 134 -10.06 -4.46 -11.63
CA ASP A 134 -11.52 -4.55 -11.70
C ASP A 134 -12.20 -3.98 -10.44
N LEU A 135 -13.53 -3.85 -10.50
CA LEU A 135 -14.32 -3.34 -9.38
C LEU A 135 -14.13 -4.17 -8.10
N ARG A 136 -13.99 -5.50 -8.24
CA ARG A 136 -13.84 -6.40 -7.10
C ARG A 136 -12.50 -6.17 -6.39
N ALA A 137 -11.42 -6.00 -7.15
CA ALA A 137 -10.10 -5.66 -6.66
C ALA A 137 -10.10 -4.27 -6.01
N GLY A 138 -10.72 -3.27 -6.65
CA GLY A 138 -10.90 -1.94 -6.08
C GLY A 138 -11.60 -1.99 -4.72
N LEU A 139 -12.72 -2.69 -4.62
CA LEU A 139 -13.45 -2.87 -3.35
C LEU A 139 -12.63 -3.60 -2.28
N ARG A 140 -11.80 -4.59 -2.69
CA ARG A 140 -10.87 -5.27 -1.77
C ARG A 140 -9.80 -4.35 -1.20
N MET A 141 -9.36 -3.34 -1.94
CA MET A 141 -8.39 -2.34 -1.48
C MET A 141 -9.04 -1.24 -0.64
N THR A 142 -10.30 -0.90 -0.89
CA THR A 142 -10.99 0.22 -0.23
C THR A 142 -11.71 -0.17 1.07
N LEU A 143 -12.50 -1.24 1.05
CA LEU A 143 -13.38 -1.59 2.18
C LEU A 143 -12.64 -1.81 3.51
N PRO A 144 -11.43 -2.42 3.55
CA PRO A 144 -10.68 -2.56 4.81
C PRO A 144 -10.38 -1.23 5.52
N GLY A 145 -10.23 -0.13 4.77
CA GLY A 145 -10.04 1.21 5.34
C GLY A 145 -11.33 1.77 5.94
N ILE A 146 -12.47 1.54 5.28
CA ILE A 146 -13.79 1.97 5.77
C ILE A 146 -14.12 1.25 7.09
N PHE A 147 -13.95 -0.07 7.14
CA PHE A 147 -14.15 -0.84 8.38
C PHE A 147 -13.15 -0.47 9.47
N ALA A 148 -11.91 -0.07 9.11
CA ALA A 148 -10.96 0.45 10.09
C ALA A 148 -11.44 1.74 10.73
N ALA A 149 -11.97 2.68 9.94
CA ALA A 149 -12.55 3.92 10.47
C ALA A 149 -13.75 3.63 11.38
N GLU A 150 -14.59 2.64 11.04
CA GLU A 150 -15.70 2.22 11.90
C GLU A 150 -15.22 1.62 13.23
N SER A 151 -14.22 0.73 13.20
CA SER A 151 -13.64 0.16 14.42
C SER A 151 -13.07 1.24 15.34
N ALA A 152 -12.35 2.22 14.79
CA ALA A 152 -11.82 3.36 15.52
C ALA A 152 -12.93 4.17 16.20
N ARG A 153 -13.99 4.53 15.45
CA ARG A 153 -15.18 5.21 15.97
C ARG A 153 -15.87 4.46 17.11
N LEU A 154 -15.78 3.13 17.13
CA LEU A 154 -16.31 2.26 18.18
C LEU A 154 -15.36 2.05 19.37
N GLY A 155 -14.28 2.85 19.48
CA GLY A 155 -13.28 2.73 20.54
C GLY A 155 -12.36 1.52 20.37
N GLY A 156 -12.09 1.13 19.11
CA GLY A 156 -11.24 -0.02 18.78
C GLY A 156 -11.87 -1.38 18.96
N LYS A 157 -13.20 -1.45 19.01
CA LYS A 157 -13.92 -2.73 19.03
C LYS A 157 -13.66 -3.53 17.75
N PRO A 158 -13.54 -4.87 17.85
CA PRO A 158 -13.42 -5.71 16.67
C PRO A 158 -14.63 -5.56 15.74
N VAL A 159 -14.35 -5.42 14.44
CA VAL A 159 -15.37 -5.45 13.38
C VAL A 159 -15.00 -6.49 12.33
N GLU A 160 -16.01 -7.08 11.71
CA GLU A 160 -15.85 -8.01 10.59
C GLU A 160 -15.83 -7.22 9.27
N ILE A 161 -14.90 -7.55 8.39
CA ILE A 161 -14.88 -6.98 7.03
C ILE A 161 -15.74 -7.87 6.16
N THR A 162 -16.85 -7.31 5.65
CA THR A 162 -17.74 -8.01 4.72
C THR A 162 -17.65 -7.41 3.32
N TYR A 163 -17.70 -8.25 2.30
CA TYR A 163 -17.77 -7.82 0.91
C TYR A 163 -19.18 -8.01 0.32
N PRO A 164 -19.58 -7.22 -0.70
CA PRO A 164 -20.90 -7.32 -1.32
C PRO A 164 -21.23 -8.70 -1.90
N TRP A 165 -20.22 -9.49 -2.26
CA TRP A 165 -20.35 -10.82 -2.85
C TRP A 165 -20.23 -11.97 -1.84
N ASP A 166 -20.12 -11.68 -0.53
CA ASP A 166 -20.13 -12.71 0.51
C ASP A 166 -21.57 -13.12 0.91
N ARG A 167 -22.58 -12.54 0.25
CA ARG A 167 -24.01 -12.78 0.47
C ARG A 167 -24.63 -13.62 -0.64
#